data_AF-A0AAW0KGI7-F1
#
_entry.id   AF-A0AAW0KGI7-F1
#
_cell.length_a   1.000
_cell.length_b   1.000
_cell.length_c   1.000
_cell.angle_alpha   90.00
_cell.angle_beta   90.00
_cell.angle_gamma   90.00
#
_symmetry.space_group_name_H-M   'P 1'
#
loop_
_entity.id
_entity.type
_entity.pdbx_description
1 polymer ?
#
loop_
_entity_poly.entity_id
_entity_poly.type
_entity_poly.pdbx_seq_one_letter_code
_entity_poly.pdbx_strand_id
1 'polypeptide(L)'
;MDFYNVSLVDGFKLPVLVATQGGTSECKTSSYLGNVNAACPAELQVKGSDGSVIACKSAYTAFHQPQYCCTDSYNTPTNMSTHGQFLNNL
;
A
#
# COMPACT_ATOMS: atom_id res chain seq x y z
N MET A 1 19.66 -3.06 15.55
CA MET A 1 18.33 -2.45 15.80
C MET A 1 17.74 -2.30 14.44
N ASP A 2 16.67 -3.05 14.21
CA ASP A 2 16.21 -3.36 12.87
C ASP A 2 14.84 -2.72 12.67
N PHE A 3 14.61 -2.18 11.48
CA PHE A 3 13.35 -1.54 11.11
C PHE A 3 12.74 -2.31 9.96
N TYR A 4 11.46 -2.67 10.11
CA TYR A 4 10.71 -3.37 9.08
C TYR A 4 9.28 -2.88 9.08
N ASN A 5 8.68 -2.84 7.89
CA ASN A 5 7.26 -2.64 7.70
C ASN A 5 6.80 -3.42 6.47
N VAL A 6 5.52 -3.73 6.43
CA VAL A 6 4.81 -4.06 5.20
C VAL A 6 4.29 -2.74 4.64
N SER A 7 4.62 -2.45 3.38
CA SER A 7 4.23 -1.21 2.69
C SER A 7 3.38 -1.54 1.47
N LEU A 8 2.36 -0.71 1.23
CA LEU A 8 1.50 -0.75 0.05
C LEU A 8 1.80 0.39 -0.94
N VAL A 9 2.96 1.04 -0.83
CA VAL A 9 3.36 2.18 -1.70
C VAL A 9 3.27 1.83 -3.19
N ASP A 10 3.53 0.58 -3.57
CA ASP A 10 3.47 0.10 -4.95
C ASP A 10 2.15 -0.61 -5.30
N GLY A 11 1.25 -0.77 -4.32
CA GLY A 11 -0.01 -1.49 -4.46
C GLY A 11 -0.07 -2.78 -3.65
N PHE A 12 -1.13 -3.55 -3.90
CA PHE A 12 -1.45 -4.80 -3.22
C PHE A 12 -1.79 -5.88 -4.24
N LYS A 13 -1.38 -7.12 -3.96
CA LYS A 13 -1.82 -8.31 -4.71
C LYS A 13 -2.27 -9.42 -3.77
N LEU A 14 -1.47 -9.70 -2.73
CA LEU A 14 -1.72 -10.73 -1.75
C LEU A 14 -1.46 -10.21 -0.32
N PRO A 15 -2.17 -10.71 0.69
CA PRO A 15 -1.88 -10.44 2.09
C PRO A 15 -0.45 -10.83 2.47
N VAL A 16 0.21 -10.01 3.28
CA VAL A 16 1.60 -10.23 3.73
C VAL A 16 1.70 -9.90 5.22
N LEU A 17 2.52 -10.68 5.92
CA LEU A 17 2.87 -10.47 7.32
C LEU A 17 4.36 -10.76 7.51
N VAL A 18 5.02 -9.85 8.22
CA VAL A 18 6.41 -9.98 8.65
C VAL A 18 6.43 -10.04 10.17
N ALA A 19 6.94 -11.15 10.69
CA ALA A 19 7.16 -11.37 12.11
C ALA A 19 8.61 -11.82 12.33
N THR A 20 9.25 -11.27 13.35
CA THR A 20 10.62 -11.63 13.73
C THR A 20 10.62 -12.90 14.56
N GLN A 21 11.64 -13.74 14.36
CA GLN A 21 11.94 -14.86 15.25
C GLN A 21 13.23 -14.54 16.00
N GLY A 22 13.17 -14.54 17.34
CA GLY A 22 14.27 -14.09 18.19
C GLY A 22 14.29 -12.56 18.37
N GLY A 23 15.44 -12.03 18.80
CA GLY A 23 15.60 -10.63 19.19
C GLY A 23 15.47 -10.42 20.69
N THR A 24 16.07 -9.33 21.18
CA THR A 24 16.17 -9.02 22.62
C THR A 24 15.14 -7.99 23.09
N SER A 25 14.24 -7.55 22.22
CA SER A 25 13.23 -6.50 22.46
C SER A 25 11.84 -6.95 21.99
N GLU A 26 10.78 -6.26 22.41
CA GLU A 26 9.43 -6.45 21.87
C GLU A 26 9.38 -6.04 20.39
N CYS A 27 9.57 -7.02 19.50
CA CYS A 27 9.44 -6.85 18.07
C CYS A 27 7.97 -7.03 17.65
N LYS A 28 7.34 -5.96 17.16
CA LYS A 28 5.93 -5.98 16.73
C LYS A 28 5.79 -6.51 15.32
N THR A 29 4.89 -7.46 15.11
CA THR A 29 4.48 -7.90 13.77
C THR A 29 4.00 -6.72 12.91
N SER A 30 4.46 -6.68 11.66
CA SER A 30 3.92 -5.77 10.64
C SER A 30 3.13 -6.59 9.62
N SER A 31 1.90 -6.19 9.31
CA SER A 31 1.03 -7.00 8.46
C SER A 31 -0.01 -6.18 7.72
N TYR A 32 -0.37 -6.65 6.52
CA TYR A 32 -1.58 -6.31 5.79
C TYR A 32 -2.33 -7.60 5.46
N LEU A 33 -3.37 -7.90 6.24
CA LEU A 33 -4.15 -9.14 6.13
C LEU A 33 -5.49 -8.97 5.41
N GLY A 34 -5.96 -7.73 5.24
CA GLY A 34 -7.22 -7.42 4.56
C GLY A 34 -7.16 -7.69 3.05
N ASN A 35 -8.31 -8.01 2.46
CA ASN A 35 -8.44 -8.13 1.00
C ASN A 35 -8.66 -6.75 0.37
N VAL A 36 -7.58 -6.02 0.12
CA VAL A 36 -7.62 -4.71 -0.54
C VAL A 36 -8.31 -4.77 -1.90
N ASN A 37 -8.21 -5.89 -2.62
CA ASN A 37 -8.83 -6.05 -3.93
C ASN A 37 -10.36 -5.88 -3.88
N ALA A 38 -11.00 -6.17 -2.74
CA ALA A 38 -12.45 -6.03 -2.56
C ALA A 38 -12.92 -4.58 -2.47
N ALA A 39 -12.07 -3.67 -1.98
CA ALA A 39 -12.38 -2.23 -1.86
C ALA A 39 -11.68 -1.38 -2.94
N CYS A 40 -10.94 -2.00 -3.86
CA CYS A 40 -10.08 -1.29 -4.81
C CYS A 40 -10.90 -0.39 -5.77
N PRO A 41 -10.64 0.93 -5.84
CA PRO A 41 -11.28 1.84 -6.77
C PRO A 41 -11.07 1.40 -8.22
N ALA A 42 -12.07 1.62 -9.08
CA ALA A 42 -12.07 1.11 -10.45
C ALA A 42 -10.83 1.56 -11.26
N GLU A 43 -10.36 2.79 -11.03
CA GLU A 43 -9.18 3.37 -11.66
C GLU A 43 -7.84 2.76 -11.21
N LEU A 44 -7.85 1.96 -10.13
CA LEU A 44 -6.66 1.31 -9.57
C LEU A 44 -6.69 -0.23 -9.73
N GLN A 45 -7.80 -0.79 -10.21
CA GLN A 45 -7.97 -2.25 -10.35
C GLN A 45 -7.07 -2.84 -11.43
N VAL A 46 -6.42 -3.96 -11.11
CA VAL A 46 -5.88 -4.88 -12.10
C VAL A 46 -6.83 -6.06 -12.21
N LYS A 47 -7.33 -6.34 -13.42
CA LYS A 47 -8.31 -7.40 -13.66
C LYS A 47 -7.67 -8.65 -14.26
N GLY A 48 -8.13 -9.81 -13.80
CA GLY A 48 -7.81 -11.11 -14.38
C GLY A 48 -8.62 -11.39 -15.65
N SER A 49 -8.32 -12.51 -16.29
CA SER A 49 -9.00 -12.95 -17.52
C SER A 49 -10.49 -13.22 -17.32
N ASP A 50 -10.91 -13.53 -16.09
CA ASP A 50 -12.30 -13.75 -15.67
C ASP A 50 -13.02 -12.46 -15.26
N GLY A 51 -12.34 -11.30 -15.34
CA GLY A 51 -12.88 -10.00 -14.92
C GLY A 51 -12.79 -9.71 -13.43
N SER A 52 -12.28 -10.64 -12.62
CA SER A 52 -12.06 -10.45 -11.18
C SER A 52 -10.92 -9.47 -10.90
N VAL A 53 -10.97 -8.75 -9.77
CA VAL A 53 -9.88 -7.88 -9.32
C VAL A 53 -8.80 -8.72 -8.65
N ILE A 54 -7.63 -8.81 -9.28
CA ILE A 54 -6.51 -9.67 -8.83
C ILE A 54 -5.38 -8.90 -8.15
N ALA A 55 -5.34 -7.58 -8.32
CA ALA A 55 -4.44 -6.68 -7.63
C ALA A 55 -5.02 -5.26 -7.62
N CYS A 56 -4.52 -4.42 -6.72
CA CYS A 56 -4.85 -3.01 -6.63
C CYS A 56 -3.56 -2.20 -6.72
N LYS A 57 -3.45 -1.34 -7.73
CA LYS A 57 -2.33 -0.40 -7.83
C LYS A 57 -2.45 0.68 -6.76
N SER A 58 -1.33 1.22 -6.30
CA SER A 58 -1.34 2.51 -5.63
C SER A 58 -1.59 3.64 -6.64
N ALA A 59 -2.07 4.80 -6.16
CA ALA A 59 -2.21 6.00 -6.99
C ALA A 59 -0.85 6.45 -7.58
N TYR A 60 0.23 6.23 -6.83
CA TYR A 60 1.61 6.42 -7.31
C TYR A 60 1.87 5.64 -8.60
N THR A 61 1.65 4.32 -8.55
CA THR A 61 1.91 3.39 -9.65
C THR A 61 0.89 3.52 -10.79
N ALA A 62 -0.30 4.05 -10.51
CA ALA A 62 -1.34 4.22 -11.52
C ALA A 62 -1.18 5.52 -12.31
N PHE A 63 -0.85 6.64 -11.65
CA PHE A 63 -0.91 7.96 -12.25
C PHE A 63 0.44 8.63 -12.48
N HIS A 64 1.48 8.25 -11.72
CA HIS A 64 2.83 8.83 -11.82
C HIS A 64 2.86 10.37 -11.68
N GLN A 65 1.93 10.97 -10.92
CA GLN A 65 1.88 12.42 -10.71
C GLN A 65 2.46 12.80 -9.34
N PRO A 66 3.20 13.93 -9.22
CA PRO A 66 3.91 14.31 -7.99
C PRO A 66 3.06 14.28 -6.71
N GLN A 67 1.78 14.65 -6.80
CA GLN A 67 0.87 14.63 -5.65
C GLN A 67 0.57 13.24 -5.06
N TYR A 68 0.91 12.18 -5.80
CA TYR A 68 0.82 10.79 -5.36
C TYR A 68 2.18 10.18 -5.02
N CYS A 69 3.29 10.89 -5.30
CA CYS A 69 4.65 10.37 -5.21
C CYS A 69 5.42 10.81 -3.95
N CYS A 70 4.80 11.60 -3.06
CA CYS A 70 5.50 12.22 -1.91
C CYS A 70 6.72 13.06 -2.31
N THR A 71 6.80 13.61 -3.53
CA THR A 71 7.96 14.37 -4.01
C THR A 71 7.73 15.87 -3.95
N ASP A 72 8.83 16.64 -3.96
CA ASP A 72 8.80 18.09 -4.09
C ASP A 72 7.89 18.75 -3.04
N SER A 73 6.98 19.64 -3.48
CA SER A 73 5.99 20.31 -2.63
C SER A 73 4.94 19.38 -2.01
N TYR A 74 4.91 18.10 -2.41
CA TYR A 74 3.97 17.07 -1.93
C TYR A 74 4.60 16.11 -0.91
N ASN A 75 5.76 16.46 -0.34
CA ASN A 75 6.46 15.62 0.65
C ASN A 75 5.89 15.71 2.08
N THR A 76 4.80 16.45 2.30
CA THR A 76 4.11 16.54 3.58
C THR A 76 2.70 15.92 3.51
N PRO A 77 2.22 15.29 4.59
CA PRO A 77 0.89 14.65 4.61
C PRO A 77 -0.26 15.58 4.25
N THR A 78 -0.14 16.89 4.54
CA THR A 78 -1.14 17.91 4.25
C THR A 78 -1.23 18.30 2.78
N ASN A 79 -0.12 18.16 2.05
CA ASN A 79 -0.08 18.55 0.64
C ASN A 79 -0.40 17.38 -0.29
N MET A 80 -0.27 16.14 0.18
CA MET A 80 -0.55 14.92 -0.58
C MET A 80 -2.03 14.73 -0.91
N SER A 81 -2.30 14.06 -2.03
CA SER A 81 -3.66 13.63 -2.36
C SER A 81 -4.11 12.43 -1.53
N THR A 82 -5.40 12.39 -1.20
CA THR A 82 -6.06 11.29 -0.47
C THR A 82 -6.00 9.96 -1.22
N HIS A 83 -6.03 9.95 -2.56
CA HIS A 83 -5.81 8.74 -3.37
C HIS A 83 -4.42 8.12 -3.14
N GLY A 84 -3.39 8.94 -2.85
CA GLY A 84 -2.06 8.47 -2.46
C GLY A 84 -2.03 7.80 -1.08
N GLN A 85 -3.06 7.99 -0.27
CA GLN A 85 -3.20 7.46 1.08
C GLN A 85 -4.26 6.35 1.18
N PHE A 86 -4.98 6.04 0.09
CA PHE A 86 -6.10 5.09 0.10
C PHE A 86 -5.73 3.75 0.75
N LEU A 87 -4.60 3.17 0.36
CA LEU A 87 -4.13 1.89 0.87
C LEU A 87 -3.76 1.93 2.36
N ASN A 88 -3.46 3.11 2.91
CA ASN A 88 -3.16 3.30 4.33
C ASN A 88 -4.42 3.43 5.21
N ASN A 89 -5.60 3.56 4.59
CA ASN A 89 -6.89 3.71 5.27
C ASN A 89 -7.76 2.44 5.23
N LEU A 90 -7.22 1.36 4.67
CA LEU A 90 -7.84 0.02 4.61
C LEU A 90 -7.19 -0.91 5.64
#